data_AF-A0A1E4ZLW8-F1
#
_entry.id   AF-A0A1E4ZLW8-F1
#
_cell.length_a   1.000
_cell.length_b   1.000
_cell.length_c   1.000
_cell.angle_alpha   90.00
_cell.angle_beta   90.00
_cell.angle_gamma   90.00
#
_symmetry.space_group_name_H-M   'P 1'
#
loop_
_entity.id
_entity.type
_entity.pdbx_description
1 polymer ?
#
loop_
_entity_poly.entity_id
_entity_poly.type
_entity_poly.pdbx_seq_one_letter_code
_entity_poly.pdbx_strand_id
1 'polypeptide(L)'
;MPNGGSDCCGTCWFNSKNEGEPGYHGSTKEGIVTCQIRNLEIEDPFYTYCINHPHHNSNRIKTPLGPVYSGDDRQILIESPDNREVRDSLIELLQKIEEIPINEYPIGRGLDEEVIIQVGKLEEKRAVPSLKRITNFDPFSQPKGENPFKRNRIITVGLAIETLAKLIKDEAIPDIKRLINIGVQNLDSRNYDPKKDELAPIRYHATRALKYCSNNEAIDLLKGAMCDLHQEIKAFSRSILEKKIGIEEVLRIEQEIKLDEVKNSNHYQENENKWWEFWKKNK
;
A
#
# COMPACT_ATOMS: atom_id res chain seq x y z
N MET A 1 18.47 -19.59 -20.76
CA MET A 1 18.76 -18.37 -19.98
C MET A 1 18.21 -18.61 -18.58
N PRO A 2 18.91 -18.26 -17.49
CA PRO A 2 18.33 -18.42 -16.16
C PRO A 2 17.03 -17.62 -16.11
N ASN A 3 15.94 -18.24 -15.65
CA ASN A 3 14.57 -17.71 -15.67
C ASN A 3 14.31 -16.68 -14.56
N GLY A 4 15.36 -16.07 -14.02
CA GLY A 4 15.34 -15.28 -12.80
C GLY A 4 14.94 -13.81 -12.95
N GLY A 5 14.26 -13.40 -14.02
CA GLY A 5 13.87 -12.00 -14.22
C GLY A 5 15.05 -11.05 -14.44
N SER A 6 14.73 -9.80 -14.81
CA SER A 6 15.76 -8.77 -15.10
C SER A 6 16.16 -7.94 -13.87
N ASP A 7 15.47 -8.13 -12.74
CA ASP A 7 15.61 -7.42 -11.47
C ASP A 7 16.40 -8.21 -10.41
N CYS A 8 17.31 -9.09 -10.83
CA CYS A 8 18.05 -9.99 -9.93
C CYS A 8 19.42 -9.42 -9.48
N CYS A 9 20.00 -9.99 -8.43
CA CYS A 9 21.30 -9.61 -7.91
C CYS A 9 22.44 -9.87 -8.91
N GLY A 10 22.25 -10.77 -9.88
CA GLY A 10 23.18 -11.03 -10.98
C GLY A 10 23.41 -9.81 -11.87
N THR A 11 22.42 -8.92 -11.98
CA THR A 11 22.49 -7.70 -12.79
C THR A 11 22.61 -6.42 -11.95
N CYS A 12 22.74 -6.55 -10.63
CA CYS A 12 22.82 -5.40 -9.72
C CYS A 12 24.24 -4.80 -9.68
N TRP A 13 24.36 -3.47 -9.64
CA TRP A 13 25.64 -2.78 -9.44
C TRP A 13 26.26 -2.96 -8.04
N PHE A 14 25.52 -3.53 -7.08
CA PHE A 14 26.02 -3.82 -5.72
C PHE A 14 26.55 -5.26 -5.62
N ASN A 15 26.45 -6.03 -6.70
CA ASN A 15 27.11 -7.32 -6.80
C ASN A 15 28.62 -7.10 -6.94
N SER A 16 29.41 -7.74 -6.08
CA SER A 16 30.87 -7.61 -6.06
C SER A 16 31.55 -7.93 -7.39
N LYS A 17 30.94 -8.76 -8.25
CA LYS A 17 31.49 -9.12 -9.56
C LYS A 17 31.18 -8.11 -10.67
N ASN A 18 30.17 -7.26 -10.47
CA ASN A 18 29.70 -6.30 -11.47
C ASN A 18 30.44 -4.96 -11.43
N GLU A 19 31.40 -4.78 -10.53
CA GLU A 19 32.30 -3.61 -10.49
C GLU A 19 31.60 -2.24 -10.45
N GLY A 20 30.35 -2.22 -9.96
CA GLY A 20 29.57 -0.99 -9.86
C GLY A 20 28.70 -0.66 -11.07
N GLU A 21 28.65 -1.53 -12.08
CA GLU A 21 27.82 -1.37 -13.27
C GLU A 21 26.59 -2.29 -13.24
N PRO A 22 25.42 -1.86 -13.72
CA PRO A 22 24.25 -2.72 -13.85
C PRO A 22 24.37 -3.64 -15.08
N GLY A 23 23.78 -4.83 -15.04
CA GLY A 23 23.80 -5.80 -16.14
C GLY A 23 24.76 -6.97 -15.93
N TYR A 24 25.04 -7.72 -17.00
CA TYR A 24 25.73 -9.03 -16.93
C TYR A 24 27.26 -8.95 -16.85
N HIS A 25 27.83 -7.80 -16.50
CA HIS A 25 29.27 -7.52 -16.58
C HIS A 25 30.16 -8.50 -15.80
N GLY A 26 29.68 -9.01 -14.66
CA GLY A 26 30.38 -9.98 -13.82
C GLY A 26 29.88 -11.41 -13.91
N SER A 27 28.91 -11.70 -14.79
CA SER A 27 28.15 -12.95 -14.78
C SER A 27 28.98 -14.21 -15.01
N THR A 28 30.10 -14.11 -15.73
CA THR A 28 31.00 -15.22 -16.05
C THR A 28 32.24 -15.28 -15.16
N LYS A 29 32.45 -14.29 -14.28
CA LYS A 29 33.61 -14.26 -13.38
C LYS A 29 33.46 -15.34 -12.31
N GLU A 30 34.48 -16.15 -12.11
CA GLU A 30 34.51 -17.16 -11.05
C GLU A 30 34.61 -16.51 -9.65
N GLY A 31 34.37 -17.32 -8.60
CA GLY A 31 34.49 -16.89 -7.19
C GLY A 31 33.16 -16.60 -6.51
N ILE A 32 33.23 -16.13 -5.26
CA ILE A 32 32.07 -15.86 -4.41
C ILE A 32 31.42 -14.54 -4.83
N VAL A 33 30.10 -14.52 -4.92
CA VAL A 33 29.32 -13.29 -5.13
C VAL A 33 28.92 -12.72 -3.78
N THR A 34 29.19 -11.44 -3.56
CA THR A 34 28.76 -10.74 -2.34
C THR A 34 28.00 -9.46 -2.68
N CYS A 35 26.97 -9.15 -1.89
CA CYS A 35 26.27 -7.86 -1.90
C CYS A 35 27.07 -6.83 -1.10
N GLN A 36 27.59 -5.81 -1.77
CA GLN A 36 28.46 -4.79 -1.16
C GLN A 36 27.77 -3.94 -0.09
N ILE A 37 26.45 -3.76 -0.16
CA ILE A 37 25.70 -2.91 0.79
C ILE A 37 25.09 -3.71 1.95
N ARG A 38 25.09 -5.04 1.87
CA ARG A 38 24.54 -5.94 2.90
C ARG A 38 25.59 -6.86 3.52
N ASN A 39 26.80 -6.87 2.97
CA ASN A 39 27.85 -7.82 3.32
C ASN A 39 27.32 -9.27 3.33
N LEU A 40 26.59 -9.62 2.28
CA LEU A 40 25.89 -10.90 2.15
C LEU A 40 26.49 -11.71 1.02
N GLU A 41 26.93 -12.93 1.30
CA GLU A 41 27.23 -13.93 0.27
C GLU A 41 25.94 -14.39 -0.43
N ILE A 42 25.95 -14.39 -1.77
CA ILE A 42 24.78 -14.72 -2.59
C ILE A 42 25.07 -16.03 -3.33
N GLU A 43 24.37 -17.09 -2.95
CA GLU A 43 24.52 -18.42 -3.56
C GLU A 43 24.08 -18.41 -5.03
N ASP A 44 22.84 -17.96 -5.30
CA ASP A 44 22.32 -17.81 -6.65
C ASP A 44 21.94 -16.36 -6.95
N PRO A 45 22.83 -15.57 -7.57
CA PRO A 45 22.57 -14.17 -7.84
C PRO A 45 21.46 -13.96 -8.88
N PHE A 46 21.18 -14.94 -9.75
CA PHE A 46 20.11 -14.80 -10.75
C PHE A 46 18.73 -15.09 -10.16
N TYR A 47 18.66 -15.73 -8.99
CA TYR A 47 17.42 -15.99 -8.26
C TYR A 47 17.34 -15.28 -6.91
N THR A 48 18.11 -14.18 -6.75
CA THR A 48 18.10 -13.36 -5.52
C THR A 48 17.68 -11.92 -5.85
N TYR A 49 16.79 -11.33 -5.06
CA TYR A 49 16.14 -10.05 -5.36
C TYR A 49 16.08 -9.12 -4.14
N CYS A 50 16.16 -7.81 -4.37
CA CYS A 50 15.80 -6.80 -3.38
C CYS A 50 15.51 -5.45 -4.06
N ILE A 51 14.88 -4.53 -3.33
CA ILE A 51 14.53 -3.19 -3.83
C ILE A 51 15.77 -2.34 -4.19
N ASN A 52 16.96 -2.70 -3.71
CA ASN A 52 18.17 -1.94 -4.01
C ASN A 52 18.67 -2.13 -5.46
N HIS A 53 18.01 -3.01 -6.25
CA HIS A 53 18.32 -3.21 -7.67
C HIS A 53 18.15 -1.91 -8.50
N PRO A 54 19.01 -1.65 -9.50
CA PRO A 54 18.93 -0.49 -10.40
C PRO A 54 17.56 -0.16 -10.99
N HIS A 55 16.72 -1.17 -11.22
CA HIS A 55 15.36 -0.98 -11.74
C HIS A 55 14.43 -0.18 -10.81
N HIS A 56 14.67 -0.25 -9.49
CA HIS A 56 13.91 0.49 -8.48
C HIS A 56 14.73 1.64 -7.89
N ASN A 57 16.05 1.52 -7.89
CA ASN A 57 16.97 2.40 -7.18
C ASN A 57 17.88 3.17 -8.15
N SER A 58 17.34 3.90 -9.13
CA SER A 58 18.14 4.61 -10.15
C SER A 58 19.23 5.52 -9.60
N ASN A 59 19.04 6.06 -8.39
CA ASN A 59 19.99 6.94 -7.71
C ASN A 59 21.09 6.19 -6.92
N ARG A 60 21.17 4.85 -7.01
CA ARG A 60 22.19 4.03 -6.36
C ARG A 60 22.29 4.28 -4.84
N ILE A 61 21.13 4.40 -4.18
CA ILE A 61 21.03 4.50 -2.73
C ILE A 61 21.70 3.27 -2.10
N LYS A 62 22.71 3.50 -1.26
CA LYS A 62 23.51 2.45 -0.62
C LYS A 62 22.87 1.87 0.64
N THR A 63 21.90 2.56 1.22
CA THR A 63 21.17 2.07 2.39
C THR A 63 20.50 0.74 2.03
N PRO A 64 20.71 -0.33 2.80
CA PRO A 64 20.00 -1.60 2.59
C PRO A 64 18.52 -1.44 2.91
N LEU A 65 17.69 -1.44 1.86
CA LEU A 65 16.24 -1.23 1.93
C LEU A 65 15.48 -2.54 1.75
N GLY A 66 14.51 -2.81 2.61
CA GLY A 66 13.70 -4.02 2.54
C GLY A 66 14.47 -5.33 2.80
N PRO A 67 13.75 -6.47 2.79
CA PRO A 67 14.36 -7.79 2.86
C PRO A 67 15.06 -8.17 1.54
N VAL A 68 15.87 -9.23 1.61
CA VAL A 68 16.41 -9.95 0.46
C VAL A 68 15.57 -11.19 0.25
N TYR A 69 15.19 -11.47 -0.98
CA TYR A 69 14.41 -12.63 -1.37
C TYR A 69 15.24 -13.60 -2.20
N SER A 70 14.99 -14.91 -2.07
CA SER A 70 15.65 -15.94 -2.88
C SER A 70 14.65 -16.96 -3.43
N GLY A 71 15.02 -17.57 -4.57
CA GLY A 71 14.29 -18.65 -5.22
C GLY A 71 13.09 -18.15 -6.04
N ASP A 72 12.45 -19.10 -6.75
CA ASP A 72 11.30 -18.82 -7.62
C ASP A 72 10.11 -18.23 -6.84
N ASP A 73 9.88 -18.74 -5.63
CA ASP A 73 8.79 -18.30 -4.76
C ASP A 73 9.11 -16.99 -4.00
N ARG A 74 10.29 -16.40 -4.24
CA ARG A 74 10.77 -15.17 -3.57
C ARG A 74 10.60 -15.25 -2.05
N GLN A 75 11.14 -16.30 -1.44
CA GLN A 75 11.12 -16.45 0.02
C GLN A 75 12.08 -15.46 0.65
N ILE A 76 11.76 -14.94 1.84
CA ILE A 76 12.67 -14.03 2.56
C ILE A 76 13.92 -14.81 2.95
N LEU A 77 15.05 -14.45 2.36
CA LEU A 77 16.37 -14.94 2.72
C LEU A 77 16.88 -14.20 3.96
N ILE A 78 16.85 -12.87 3.92
CA ILE A 78 17.31 -12.00 5.00
C ILE A 78 16.34 -10.85 5.19
N GLU A 79 16.06 -10.53 6.44
CA GLU A 79 15.20 -9.41 6.81
C GLU A 79 15.86 -8.04 6.62
N SER A 80 15.05 -6.99 6.55
CA SER A 80 15.56 -5.62 6.52
C SER A 80 16.42 -5.35 7.77
N PRO A 81 17.62 -4.78 7.62
CA PRO A 81 18.48 -4.50 8.76
C PRO A 81 17.86 -3.42 9.66
N ASP A 82 18.01 -3.61 10.97
CA ASP A 82 17.64 -2.65 12.00
C ASP A 82 18.90 -2.16 12.72
N ASN A 83 19.47 -1.07 12.21
CA ASN A 83 20.56 -0.37 12.87
C ASN A 83 20.40 1.14 12.71
N ARG A 84 21.18 1.91 13.49
CA ARG A 84 21.07 3.37 13.53
C ARG A 84 21.32 4.02 12.17
N GLU A 85 22.33 3.58 11.44
CA GLU A 85 22.70 4.13 10.13
C GLU A 85 21.57 3.96 9.11
N VAL A 86 20.92 2.78 9.12
CA VAL A 86 19.75 2.49 8.29
C VAL A 86 18.55 3.33 8.70
N ARG A 87 18.26 3.44 10.01
CA ARG A 87 17.16 4.28 10.51
C ARG A 87 17.35 5.75 10.13
N ASP A 88 18.55 6.29 10.29
CA ASP A 88 18.87 7.67 9.94
C ASP A 88 18.72 7.91 8.42
N SER A 89 19.23 6.98 7.61
CA SER A 89 19.07 7.02 6.16
C SER A 89 17.60 6.95 5.72
N LEU A 90 16.78 6.09 6.35
CA LEU A 90 15.36 5.96 6.03
C LEU A 90 14.60 7.27 6.28
N ILE A 91 14.96 8.01 7.33
CA ILE A 91 14.36 9.31 7.62
C ILE A 91 14.71 10.34 6.54
N GLU A 92 15.98 10.38 6.12
CA GLU A 92 16.40 11.24 5.01
C GLU A 92 15.69 10.90 3.69
N LEU A 93 15.55 9.61 3.39
CA LEU A 93 14.85 9.14 2.20
C LEU A 93 13.37 9.51 2.25
N LEU A 94 12.71 9.30 3.40
CA LEU A 94 11.31 9.63 3.60
C LEU A 94 11.04 11.15 3.46
N GLN A 95 11.98 12.00 3.87
CA GLN A 95 11.91 13.45 3.67
C GLN A 95 12.01 13.85 2.19
N LYS A 96 12.76 13.08 1.40
CA LYS A 96 12.94 13.30 -0.04
C LYS A 96 11.81 12.76 -0.92
N ILE A 97 10.87 11.99 -0.38
CA ILE A 97 9.69 11.57 -1.14
C ILE A 97 8.88 12.80 -1.55
N GLU A 98 8.77 13.04 -2.86
CA GLU A 98 8.02 14.15 -3.44
C GLU A 98 6.61 13.73 -3.84
N GLU A 99 5.71 14.69 -4.04
CA GLU A 99 4.34 14.40 -4.46
C GLU A 99 4.28 13.81 -5.88
N ILE A 100 5.09 14.34 -6.80
CA ILE A 100 5.22 13.79 -8.15
C ILE A 100 6.21 12.61 -8.10
N PRO A 101 5.79 11.38 -8.41
CA PRO A 101 6.71 10.24 -8.40
C PRO A 101 7.69 10.27 -9.57
N ILE A 102 8.88 9.71 -9.35
CA ILE A 102 9.83 9.41 -10.44
C ILE A 102 9.34 8.21 -11.26
N ASN A 103 9.68 8.18 -12.55
CA ASN A 103 9.47 6.98 -13.36
C ASN A 103 10.42 5.87 -12.90
N GLU A 104 9.88 4.74 -12.47
CA GLU A 104 10.62 3.54 -12.09
C GLU A 104 9.95 2.30 -12.65
N TYR A 105 10.69 1.19 -12.69
CA TYR A 105 10.23 -0.07 -13.25
C TYR A 105 8.93 -0.55 -12.57
N PRO A 106 7.90 -0.97 -13.32
CA PRO A 106 6.54 -1.15 -12.81
C PRO A 106 6.32 -2.45 -12.04
N ILE A 107 7.26 -3.40 -12.11
CA ILE A 107 7.09 -4.72 -11.50
C ILE A 107 7.44 -4.64 -10.02
N GLY A 108 6.53 -5.08 -9.17
CA GLY A 108 6.75 -5.13 -7.73
C GLY A 108 6.50 -3.79 -7.04
N ARG A 109 7.05 -3.66 -5.83
CA ARG A 109 6.89 -2.47 -5.00
C ARG A 109 7.91 -1.42 -5.41
N GLY A 110 7.53 -0.16 -5.36
CA GLY A 110 8.46 0.92 -5.57
C GLY A 110 9.30 1.31 -4.36
N LEU A 111 10.33 2.10 -4.63
CA LEU A 111 11.33 2.43 -3.61
C LEU A 111 10.73 3.26 -2.47
N ASP A 112 9.91 4.25 -2.81
CA ASP A 112 9.20 5.10 -1.83
C ASP A 112 8.29 4.27 -0.91
N GLU A 113 7.56 3.32 -1.50
CA GLU A 113 6.68 2.41 -0.76
C GLU A 113 7.46 1.50 0.19
N GLU A 114 8.63 0.99 -0.23
CA GLU A 114 9.49 0.18 0.63
C GLU A 114 10.06 0.97 1.81
N VAL A 115 10.47 2.24 1.58
CA VAL A 115 10.93 3.13 2.65
C VAL A 115 9.84 3.31 3.71
N ILE A 116 8.60 3.58 3.29
CA ILE A 116 7.44 3.74 4.20
C ILE A 116 7.21 2.46 5.01
N ILE A 117 7.24 1.30 4.36
CA ILE A 117 7.01 0.01 5.03
C ILE A 117 8.12 -0.31 6.02
N GLN A 118 9.37 -0.05 5.66
CA GLN A 118 10.50 -0.32 6.52
C GLN A 118 10.48 0.58 7.77
N VAL A 119 10.22 1.89 7.64
CA VAL A 119 10.08 2.75 8.84
C VAL A 119 8.94 2.29 9.74
N GLY A 120 7.84 1.78 9.17
CA GLY A 120 6.75 1.16 9.92
C GLY A 120 7.16 -0.12 10.61
N LYS A 121 7.93 -0.99 9.95
CA LYS A 121 8.45 -2.24 10.54
C LYS A 121 9.39 -1.96 11.71
N LEU A 122 10.24 -0.95 11.60
CA LEU A 122 11.21 -0.53 12.62
C LEU A 122 10.62 0.36 13.73
N GLU A 123 9.33 0.70 13.62
CA GLU A 123 8.61 1.58 14.56
C GLU A 123 9.30 2.93 14.78
N GLU A 124 9.87 3.50 13.72
CA GLU A 124 10.66 4.72 13.78
C GLU A 124 9.77 5.97 13.91
N LYS A 125 9.60 6.46 15.14
CA LYS A 125 8.73 7.60 15.45
C LYS A 125 9.15 8.91 14.78
N ARG A 126 10.43 9.09 14.44
CA ARG A 126 10.89 10.29 13.70
C ARG A 126 10.25 10.41 12.31
N ALA A 127 9.68 9.33 11.78
CA ALA A 127 9.01 9.31 10.48
C ALA A 127 7.67 10.07 10.46
N VAL A 128 7.04 10.30 11.62
CA VAL A 128 5.66 10.83 11.72
C VAL A 128 5.43 12.13 10.93
N PRO A 129 6.28 13.16 11.00
CA PRO A 129 6.07 14.39 10.23
C PRO A 129 6.04 14.15 8.72
N SER A 130 6.96 13.33 8.20
CA SER A 130 7.02 13.01 6.78
C SER A 130 5.84 12.14 6.34
N LEU A 131 5.42 11.17 7.17
CA LEU A 131 4.23 10.37 6.89
C LEU A 131 2.96 11.24 6.82
N LYS A 132 2.78 12.18 7.76
CA LYS A 132 1.67 13.15 7.70
C LYS A 132 1.69 13.95 6.42
N ARG A 133 2.86 14.43 5.98
CA ARG A 133 3.00 15.11 4.67
C ARG A 133 2.56 14.20 3.53
N ILE A 134 3.08 12.97 3.46
CA ILE A 134 2.80 12.03 2.36
C ILE A 134 1.32 11.65 2.29
N THR A 135 0.63 11.50 3.43
CA THR A 135 -0.82 11.22 3.43
C THR A 135 -1.66 12.34 2.81
N ASN A 136 -1.08 13.53 2.58
CA ASN A 136 -1.75 14.67 1.96
C ASN A 136 -1.39 14.87 0.48
N PHE A 137 -0.57 14.01 -0.11
CA PHE A 137 -0.33 14.04 -1.56
C PHE A 137 -1.61 13.77 -2.34
N ASP A 138 -1.76 14.40 -3.49
CA ASP A 138 -2.75 14.05 -4.49
C ASP A 138 -2.49 12.61 -4.98
N PRO A 139 -3.42 11.66 -4.75
CA PRO A 139 -3.26 10.28 -5.21
C PRO A 139 -3.00 10.15 -6.71
N PHE A 140 -3.51 11.10 -7.51
CA PHE A 140 -3.40 11.09 -8.97
C PHE A 140 -2.20 11.88 -9.50
N SER A 141 -1.31 12.36 -8.63
CA SER A 141 -0.05 12.97 -9.06
C SER A 141 0.81 11.98 -9.84
N GLN A 142 1.25 12.38 -11.04
CA GLN A 142 2.05 11.57 -11.95
C GLN A 142 3.17 12.39 -12.61
N PRO A 143 4.30 11.76 -13.00
CA PRO A 143 5.32 12.42 -13.80
C PRO A 143 4.76 13.01 -15.10
N LYS A 144 5.28 14.18 -15.50
CA LYS A 144 4.95 14.81 -16.79
C LYS A 144 5.68 14.11 -17.94
N GLY A 145 5.04 14.03 -19.11
CA GLY A 145 5.63 13.45 -20.33
C GLY A 145 5.28 11.98 -20.53
N GLU A 146 6.14 11.24 -21.25
CA GLU A 146 5.97 9.80 -21.42
C GLU A 146 6.12 9.10 -20.06
N ASN A 147 4.99 8.63 -19.53
CA ASN A 147 4.92 7.83 -18.31
C ASN A 147 4.51 6.40 -18.70
N PRO A 148 5.45 5.57 -19.19
CA PRO A 148 5.15 4.23 -19.72
C PRO A 148 4.52 3.32 -18.66
N PHE A 149 4.69 3.66 -17.38
CA PHE A 149 4.31 2.84 -16.24
C PHE A 149 3.13 3.38 -15.45
N LYS A 150 2.59 4.56 -15.81
CA LYS A 150 1.44 5.21 -15.18
C LYS A 150 1.55 5.30 -13.66
N ARG A 151 2.77 5.50 -13.14
CA ARG A 151 3.01 5.57 -11.69
C ARG A 151 2.29 6.78 -11.10
N ASN A 152 1.61 6.56 -9.98
CA ASN A 152 0.87 7.55 -9.22
C ASN A 152 1.12 7.40 -7.70
N ARG A 153 0.40 8.14 -6.85
CA ARG A 153 0.58 8.15 -5.39
C ARG A 153 -0.47 7.37 -4.60
N ILE A 154 -1.37 6.65 -5.26
CA ILE A 154 -2.47 5.91 -4.61
C ILE A 154 -1.93 4.93 -3.56
N ILE A 155 -0.98 4.07 -3.96
CA ILE A 155 -0.39 3.08 -3.05
C ILE A 155 0.51 3.75 -2.00
N THR A 156 1.28 4.77 -2.39
CA THR A 156 2.13 5.53 -1.46
C THR A 156 1.32 6.15 -0.32
N VAL A 157 0.20 6.80 -0.64
CA VAL A 157 -0.72 7.43 0.33
C VAL A 157 -1.35 6.38 1.25
N GLY A 158 -1.82 5.26 0.67
CA GLY A 158 -2.37 4.14 1.44
C GLY A 158 -1.37 3.58 2.46
N LEU A 159 -0.16 3.26 2.03
CA LEU A 159 0.88 2.74 2.93
C LEU A 159 1.28 3.76 4.00
N ALA A 160 1.31 5.05 3.65
CA ALA A 160 1.63 6.12 4.61
C ALA A 160 0.60 6.20 5.73
N ILE A 161 -0.70 6.11 5.45
CA ILE A 161 -1.74 6.17 6.51
C ILE A 161 -1.73 4.93 7.40
N GLU A 162 -1.55 3.73 6.82
CA GLU A 162 -1.44 2.50 7.62
C GLU A 162 -0.21 2.55 8.54
N THR A 163 0.91 3.06 8.02
CA THR A 163 2.15 3.19 8.78
C THR A 163 2.03 4.27 9.86
N LEU A 164 1.43 5.41 9.55
CA LEU A 164 1.18 6.47 10.50
C LEU A 164 0.38 5.95 11.70
N ALA A 165 -0.73 5.26 11.46
CA ALA A 165 -1.56 4.66 12.51
C ALA A 165 -0.81 3.60 13.33
N LYS A 166 0.11 2.85 12.72
CA LYS A 166 0.99 1.94 13.47
C LYS A 166 1.83 2.69 14.51
N LEU A 167 2.36 3.86 14.15
CA LEU A 167 3.28 4.63 14.99
C LEU A 167 2.57 5.47 16.07
N ILE A 168 1.44 6.09 15.73
CA ILE A 168 0.74 7.06 16.60
C ILE A 168 -0.67 6.61 17.04
N LYS A 169 -1.11 5.42 16.63
CA LYS A 169 -2.37 4.79 17.06
C LYS A 169 -3.58 5.72 16.87
N ASP A 170 -4.35 5.94 17.92
CA ASP A 170 -5.58 6.75 17.92
C ASP A 170 -5.34 8.20 17.45
N GLU A 171 -4.12 8.74 17.57
CA GLU A 171 -3.79 10.08 17.07
C GLU A 171 -3.87 10.18 15.53
N ALA A 172 -3.87 9.06 14.81
CA ALA A 172 -4.02 9.02 13.35
C ALA A 172 -5.49 9.05 12.89
N ILE A 173 -6.47 8.94 13.79
CA ILE A 173 -7.89 8.85 13.44
C ILE A 173 -8.38 10.00 12.55
N PRO A 174 -8.00 11.28 12.76
CA PRO A 174 -8.39 12.36 11.85
C PRO A 174 -7.93 12.12 10.40
N ASP A 175 -6.70 11.62 10.22
CA ASP A 175 -6.16 11.31 8.89
C ASP A 175 -6.84 10.08 8.28
N ILE A 176 -7.13 9.05 9.08
CA ILE A 176 -7.84 7.85 8.64
C ILE A 176 -9.25 8.22 8.17
N LYS A 177 -9.97 9.04 8.93
CA LYS A 177 -11.35 9.47 8.62
C LYS A 177 -11.43 10.19 7.28
N ARG A 178 -10.43 11.02 6.96
CA ARG A 178 -10.34 11.71 5.66
C ARG A 178 -10.18 10.72 4.50
N LEU A 179 -9.39 9.66 4.70
CA LEU A 179 -9.00 8.75 3.62
C LEU A 179 -9.92 7.52 3.47
N ILE A 180 -10.56 7.05 4.55
CA ILE A 180 -11.37 5.83 4.52
C ILE A 180 -12.65 5.97 3.69
N ASN A 181 -13.12 7.20 3.44
CA ASN A 181 -14.30 7.47 2.62
C ASN A 181 -13.94 8.12 1.27
N ILE A 182 -12.66 8.15 0.88
CA ILE A 182 -12.23 8.89 -0.30
C ILE A 182 -12.83 8.28 -1.58
N GLY A 183 -13.51 9.12 -2.36
CA GLY A 183 -14.09 8.74 -3.65
C GLY A 183 -15.41 7.96 -3.58
N VAL A 184 -15.87 7.56 -2.39
CA VAL A 184 -17.10 6.76 -2.22
C VAL A 184 -18.32 7.49 -2.80
N GLN A 185 -18.39 8.81 -2.66
CA GLN A 185 -19.48 9.64 -3.17
C GLN A 185 -19.63 9.63 -4.70
N ASN A 186 -18.59 9.20 -5.42
CA ASN A 186 -18.59 9.13 -6.88
C ASN A 186 -18.94 7.72 -7.41
N LEU A 187 -19.14 6.75 -6.52
CA LEU A 187 -19.39 5.36 -6.92
C LEU A 187 -20.89 5.14 -7.20
N ASP A 188 -21.19 4.52 -8.34
CA ASP A 188 -22.54 4.04 -8.63
C ASP A 188 -22.73 2.64 -8.02
N SER A 189 -23.47 2.58 -6.91
CA SER A 189 -23.81 1.32 -6.24
C SER A 189 -24.54 0.30 -7.14
N ARG A 190 -25.25 0.74 -8.19
CA ARG A 190 -25.99 -0.15 -9.09
C ARG A 190 -25.09 -0.78 -10.16
N ASN A 191 -24.03 -0.08 -10.53
CA ASN A 191 -23.11 -0.48 -11.60
C ASN A 191 -21.64 -0.47 -11.13
N TYR A 192 -21.42 -0.84 -9.86
CA TYR A 192 -20.09 -0.81 -9.27
C TYR A 192 -19.15 -1.80 -9.96
N ASP A 193 -18.04 -1.28 -10.47
CA ASP A 193 -16.95 -2.06 -11.05
C ASP A 193 -15.68 -1.82 -10.22
N PRO A 194 -15.21 -2.84 -9.45
CA PRO A 194 -14.00 -2.72 -8.65
C PRO A 194 -12.78 -2.27 -9.47
N LYS A 195 -12.73 -2.57 -10.78
CA LYS A 195 -11.61 -2.20 -11.65
C LYS A 195 -11.57 -0.71 -11.99
N LYS A 196 -12.69 0.01 -11.80
CA LYS A 196 -12.80 1.45 -12.04
C LYS A 196 -12.67 2.28 -10.77
N ASP A 197 -12.63 1.64 -9.61
CA ASP A 197 -12.48 2.28 -8.32
C ASP A 197 -10.99 2.44 -7.96
N GLU A 198 -10.33 3.39 -8.63
CA GLU A 198 -8.89 3.62 -8.47
C GLU A 198 -8.49 3.98 -7.02
N LEU A 199 -9.43 4.49 -6.22
CA LEU A 199 -9.20 4.93 -4.84
C LEU A 199 -9.46 3.84 -3.78
N ALA A 200 -10.00 2.67 -4.18
CA ALA A 200 -10.18 1.53 -3.29
C ALA A 200 -8.89 1.13 -2.52
N PRO A 201 -7.67 1.15 -3.11
CA PRO A 201 -6.46 0.82 -2.36
C PRO A 201 -6.18 1.77 -1.19
N ILE A 202 -6.50 3.08 -1.31
CA ILE A 202 -6.34 4.01 -0.18
C ILE A 202 -7.32 3.65 0.93
N ARG A 203 -8.60 3.43 0.59
CA ARG A 203 -9.62 3.04 1.57
C ARG A 203 -9.27 1.72 2.24
N TYR A 204 -8.76 0.75 1.48
CA TYR A 204 -8.25 -0.53 1.98
C TYR A 204 -7.17 -0.34 3.05
N HIS A 205 -6.14 0.48 2.79
CA HIS A 205 -5.10 0.74 3.77
C HIS A 205 -5.58 1.57 4.96
N ALA A 206 -6.48 2.53 4.75
CA ALA A 206 -7.11 3.29 5.83
C ALA A 206 -7.93 2.37 6.77
N THR A 207 -8.68 1.41 6.21
CA THR A 207 -9.36 0.36 6.98
C THR A 207 -8.37 -0.50 7.76
N ARG A 208 -7.25 -0.92 7.14
CA ARG A 208 -6.20 -1.66 7.84
C ARG A 208 -5.56 -0.84 8.96
N ALA A 209 -5.42 0.47 8.79
CA ALA A 209 -4.87 1.37 9.80
C ALA A 209 -5.66 1.29 11.13
N LEU A 210 -6.98 1.11 11.05
CA LEU A 210 -7.86 0.99 12.23
C LEU A 210 -7.55 -0.23 13.10
N LYS A 211 -6.79 -1.22 12.62
CA LYS A 211 -6.32 -2.33 13.47
C LYS A 211 -5.46 -1.83 14.64
N TYR A 212 -4.72 -0.73 14.45
CA TYR A 212 -3.83 -0.14 15.45
C TYR A 212 -4.51 0.88 16.38
N CYS A 213 -5.76 1.24 16.10
CA CYS A 213 -6.53 2.18 16.90
C CYS A 213 -7.46 1.42 17.86
N SER A 214 -7.70 1.95 19.05
CA SER A 214 -8.50 1.30 20.11
C SER A 214 -9.72 2.11 20.55
N ASN A 215 -9.87 3.35 20.08
CA ASN A 215 -11.00 4.20 20.47
C ASN A 215 -12.34 3.77 19.82
N ASN A 216 -13.45 4.24 20.38
CA ASN A 216 -14.80 3.96 19.85
C ASN A 216 -14.99 4.50 18.42
N GLU A 217 -14.34 5.62 18.09
CA GLU A 217 -14.41 6.17 16.73
C GLU A 217 -13.83 5.20 15.70
N ALA A 218 -12.80 4.42 16.04
CA ALA A 218 -12.27 3.37 15.17
C ALA A 218 -13.29 2.26 14.90
N ILE A 219 -14.08 1.89 15.90
CA ILE A 219 -15.16 0.91 15.75
C ILE A 219 -16.23 1.47 14.80
N ASP A 220 -16.61 2.73 14.97
CA ASP A 220 -17.63 3.36 14.11
C ASP A 220 -17.15 3.52 12.67
N LEU A 221 -15.88 3.85 12.45
CA LEU A 221 -15.27 3.88 11.12
C LEU A 221 -15.25 2.49 10.46
N LEU A 222 -14.92 1.44 11.23
CA LEU A 222 -14.96 0.07 10.71
C LEU A 222 -16.38 -0.38 10.36
N LYS A 223 -17.40 0.01 11.16
CA LYS A 223 -18.81 -0.26 10.84
C LYS A 223 -19.20 0.41 9.52
N GLY A 224 -18.80 1.66 9.31
CA GLY A 224 -19.00 2.36 8.04
C GLY A 224 -18.32 1.64 6.87
N ALA A 225 -17.08 1.19 7.05
CA ALA A 225 -16.32 0.47 6.02
C ALA A 225 -16.87 -0.94 5.71
N MET A 226 -17.71 -1.53 6.56
CA MET A 226 -18.47 -2.75 6.20
C MET A 226 -19.55 -2.50 5.12
N CYS A 227 -19.91 -1.24 4.89
CA CYS A 227 -20.82 -0.82 3.83
C CYS A 227 -20.07 -0.40 2.55
N ASP A 228 -18.74 -0.54 2.48
CA ASP A 228 -17.98 -0.25 1.26
C ASP A 228 -18.42 -1.21 0.13
N LEU A 229 -18.52 -0.67 -1.09
CA LEU A 229 -18.87 -1.45 -2.28
C LEU A 229 -17.77 -2.45 -2.64
N HIS A 230 -16.52 -2.14 -2.30
CA HIS A 230 -15.37 -3.02 -2.52
C HIS A 230 -15.35 -4.17 -1.51
N GLN A 231 -15.51 -5.40 -1.99
CA GLN A 231 -15.69 -6.59 -1.14
C GLN A 231 -14.49 -6.85 -0.21
N GLU A 232 -13.27 -6.57 -0.65
CA GLU A 232 -12.09 -6.74 0.21
C GLU A 232 -12.12 -5.77 1.40
N ILE A 233 -12.54 -4.52 1.20
CA ILE A 233 -12.61 -3.53 2.27
C ILE A 233 -13.65 -3.98 3.30
N LYS A 234 -14.81 -4.45 2.84
CA LYS A 234 -15.86 -5.03 3.69
C LYS A 234 -15.34 -6.23 4.50
N ALA A 235 -14.69 -7.18 3.84
CA ALA A 235 -14.15 -8.38 4.48
C ALA A 235 -13.06 -8.06 5.53
N PHE A 236 -12.15 -7.14 5.21
CA PHE A 236 -11.12 -6.71 6.16
C PHE A 236 -11.71 -5.94 7.34
N SER A 237 -12.66 -5.03 7.10
CA SER A 237 -13.34 -4.28 8.16
C SER A 237 -14.02 -5.22 9.15
N ARG A 238 -14.75 -6.22 8.63
CA ARG A 238 -15.38 -7.28 9.41
C ARG A 238 -14.36 -8.05 10.25
N SER A 239 -13.25 -8.50 9.64
CA SER A 239 -12.21 -9.25 10.35
C SER A 239 -11.56 -8.43 11.48
N ILE A 240 -11.34 -7.14 11.27
CA ILE A 240 -10.78 -6.25 12.29
C ILE A 240 -11.80 -6.02 13.42
N LEU A 241 -13.08 -5.81 13.11
CA LEU A 241 -14.14 -5.68 14.12
C LEU A 241 -14.29 -6.95 14.94
N GLU A 242 -14.31 -8.12 14.30
CA GLU A 242 -14.44 -9.40 14.99
C GLU A 242 -13.36 -9.56 16.07
N LYS A 243 -12.12 -9.14 15.76
CA LYS A 243 -11.01 -9.14 16.73
C LYS A 243 -11.16 -8.09 17.83
N LYS A 244 -11.89 -6.99 17.60
CA LYS A 244 -12.04 -5.88 18.55
C LYS A 244 -13.24 -6.04 19.49
N ILE A 245 -14.37 -6.50 18.97
CA ILE A 245 -15.65 -6.52 19.70
C ILE A 245 -16.32 -7.90 19.72
N GLY A 246 -15.70 -8.92 19.10
CA GLY A 246 -16.22 -10.29 19.06
C GLY A 246 -17.23 -10.53 17.93
N ILE A 247 -17.39 -11.80 17.57
CA ILE A 247 -18.22 -12.23 16.43
C ILE A 247 -19.72 -11.95 16.64
N GLU A 248 -20.23 -12.10 17.86
CA GLU A 248 -21.66 -11.93 18.14
C GLU A 248 -22.12 -10.49 17.87
N GLU A 249 -21.33 -9.51 18.27
CA GLU A 249 -21.63 -8.10 18.03
C GLU A 249 -21.50 -7.73 16.55
N VAL A 250 -20.51 -8.31 15.84
CA VAL A 250 -20.37 -8.13 14.39
C VAL A 250 -21.59 -8.68 13.66
N LEU A 251 -22.10 -9.85 14.04
CA LEU A 251 -23.30 -10.43 13.43
C LEU A 251 -24.54 -9.53 13.64
N ARG A 252 -24.67 -8.89 14.81
CA ARG A 252 -25.73 -7.89 15.05
C ARG A 252 -25.61 -6.70 14.11
N ILE A 253 -24.40 -6.15 13.97
CA ILE A 253 -24.12 -5.03 13.05
C ILE A 253 -24.45 -5.42 11.60
N GLU A 254 -24.08 -6.63 11.15
CA GLU A 254 -24.43 -7.11 9.81
C GLU A 254 -25.94 -7.22 9.59
N GLN A 255 -26.70 -7.62 10.61
CA GLN A 255 -28.16 -7.67 10.55
C GLN A 255 -28.75 -6.26 10.45
N GLU A 256 -28.24 -5.30 11.22
CA GLU A 256 -28.65 -3.89 11.18
C GLU A 256 -28.40 -3.29 9.79
N ILE A 257 -27.21 -3.48 9.21
CA ILE A 257 -26.85 -3.02 7.87
C ILE A 257 -27.81 -3.60 6.81
N LYS A 258 -28.08 -4.92 6.86
CA LYS A 258 -29.02 -5.59 5.94
C LYS A 258 -30.43 -5.02 6.04
N LEU A 259 -30.91 -4.73 7.25
CA LEU A 259 -32.24 -4.16 7.46
C LEU A 259 -32.34 -2.74 6.87
N ASP A 260 -31.29 -1.94 6.98
CA ASP A 260 -31.25 -0.60 6.42
C ASP A 260 -31.15 -0.59 4.88
N GLU A 261 -30.41 -1.53 4.29
CA GLU A 261 -30.38 -1.74 2.83
C GLU A 261 -31.78 -2.07 2.28
N VAL A 262 -32.53 -2.95 2.94
CA VAL A 262 -33.90 -3.34 2.54
C VAL A 262 -34.90 -2.18 2.70
N LYS A 263 -34.79 -1.39 3.78
CA LYS A 263 -35.66 -0.21 3.96
C LYS A 263 -35.41 0.82 2.86
N ASN A 264 -34.14 1.06 2.52
CA ASN A 264 -33.78 2.01 1.47
C ASN A 264 -34.28 1.52 0.10
N SER A 265 -34.12 0.24 -0.25
CA SER A 265 -34.66 -0.29 -1.51
C SER A 265 -36.17 -0.17 -1.62
N ASN A 266 -36.90 -0.41 -0.53
CA ASN A 266 -38.36 -0.30 -0.50
C ASN A 266 -38.83 1.17 -0.59
N HIS A 267 -38.12 2.10 0.04
CA HIS A 267 -38.43 3.52 -0.06
C HIS A 267 -38.22 4.08 -1.48
N TYR A 268 -37.21 3.59 -2.21
CA TYR A 268 -37.01 3.91 -3.62
C TYR A 268 -38.11 3.32 -4.51
N GLN A 269 -38.57 2.08 -4.27
CA GLN A 269 -39.68 1.49 -5.01
C GLN A 269 -41.02 2.20 -4.74
N GLU A 270 -41.29 2.62 -3.51
CA GLU A 270 -42.47 3.43 -3.19
C GLU A 270 -42.42 4.83 -3.84
N ASN A 271 -41.24 5.45 -3.89
CA ASN A 271 -41.06 6.75 -4.54
C ASN A 271 -41.14 6.67 -6.07
N GLU A 272 -40.61 5.61 -6.71
CA GLU A 272 -40.81 5.35 -8.14
C GLU A 272 -42.29 5.09 -8.46
N ASN A 273 -42.99 4.30 -7.64
CA ASN A 273 -44.44 4.07 -7.81
C ASN A 273 -45.25 5.37 -7.63
N LYS A 274 -44.92 6.22 -6.65
CA LYS A 274 -45.56 7.55 -6.50
C LYS A 274 -45.24 8.50 -7.66
N TRP A 275 -44.01 8.47 -8.18
CA TRP A 275 -43.63 9.22 -9.38
C TRP A 275 -44.41 8.77 -10.62
N TRP A 276 -44.57 7.45 -10.81
CA TRP A 276 -45.38 6.89 -11.89
C TRP A 276 -46.88 7.19 -11.75
N GLU A 277 -47.43 7.17 -10.53
CA GLU A 277 -48.83 7.57 -10.26
C GLU A 277 -49.07 9.07 -10.48
N PHE A 278 -48.10 9.91 -10.14
CA PHE A 278 -48.16 11.37 -10.39
C PHE A 278 -48.28 11.68 -11.90
N TRP A 279 -47.65 10.90 -12.77
CA TRP A 279 -47.78 11.04 -14.22
C TRP A 279 -49.07 10.46 -14.80
N LYS A 280 -49.69 9.47 -14.16
CA LYS A 280 -51.01 8.95 -14.57
C LYS A 280 -52.17 9.90 -14.25
N LYS A 281 -52.05 10.72 -13.19
CA LYS A 281 -53.08 11.70 -12.79
C LYS A 281 -53.06 13.01 -13.59
N ASN A 282 -52.01 13.27 -14.37
CA ASN A 282 -51.82 14.49 -15.16
C ASN A 282 -51.94 14.24 -16.68
N LYS A 283 -52.64 13.16 -17.07
CA LYS A 283 -53.19 12.95 -18.43
C LYS A 283 -54.70 13.04 -18.35
#